data_AF-Q9ZUC9-F1
#
_entry.id   AF-Q9ZUC9-F1
#
_cell.length_a   1.000
_cell.length_b   1.000
_cell.length_c   1.000
_cell.angle_alpha   90.00
_cell.angle_beta   90.00
_cell.angle_gamma   90.00
#
_symmetry.space_group_name_H-M   'P 1'
#
loop_
_entity.id
_entity.type
_entity.pdbx_description
1 polymer ?
#
loop_
_entity_poly.entity_id
_entity_poly.type
_entity_poly.pdbx_seq_one_letter_code
_entity_poly.pdbx_strand_id
1 'polypeptide(L)'
;MSVLPGFGSWINQNVEEPPEVSCKSINQGNRAESKSPKSEAVWAVDTKYYDLDEVRREGEIWRAAEEKHPWYDAPAKVKVTTKNGLCHMNIEFKLGLPPEGVYEMFTNPNNYPVFKKDKAGRQQMIGSVGFSPMKENKSRKVLKKNGPRQTTEMEKDLYWNFLFISRAIPIHLVIDENHKNLTVKAKYRTKNMMFLKVLEGSWKVVPDFVDQERLCKSRLPKSREEYKRCSGGQGKVGSKVTMEQIFKPSPLLNLPPVSWIIRGITIKTTKILLEDIRKAGTTLRTV
;
A
#
# COMPACT_ATOMS: atom_id res chain seq x y z
N MET A 1 31.29 -58.37 25.62
CA MET A 1 31.07 -57.71 24.31
C MET A 1 29.65 -58.02 23.86
N SER A 2 28.84 -56.96 23.75
CA SER A 2 27.62 -56.77 22.94
C SER A 2 26.68 -57.97 22.66
N VAL A 3 25.48 -57.90 23.25
CA VAL A 3 24.32 -58.76 22.95
C VAL A 3 23.04 -57.89 22.85
N LEU A 4 22.52 -57.75 21.62
CA LEU A 4 21.12 -57.75 21.14
C LEU A 4 20.04 -56.83 21.83
N PRO A 5 18.80 -56.69 21.28
CA PRO A 5 18.35 -55.53 20.53
C PRO A 5 17.25 -54.74 21.26
N GLY A 6 17.18 -53.43 21.05
CA GLY A 6 16.25 -52.55 21.76
C GLY A 6 15.40 -51.70 20.84
N PHE A 7 14.09 -51.76 21.10
CA PHE A 7 13.06 -50.74 20.88
C PHE A 7 12.37 -50.69 19.52
N GLY A 8 11.10 -51.10 19.57
CA GLY A 8 10.10 -50.79 18.58
C GLY A 8 9.20 -49.61 18.96
N SER A 9 8.15 -49.51 18.16
CA SER A 9 6.89 -48.78 18.35
C SER A 9 6.86 -47.27 18.10
N TRP A 10 6.16 -46.96 17.00
CA TRP A 10 5.13 -45.92 16.83
C TRP A 10 5.51 -44.44 16.96
N ILE A 11 5.58 -43.79 15.79
CA ILE A 11 5.26 -42.37 15.63
C ILE A 11 3.77 -42.26 15.29
N ASN A 12 2.98 -41.82 16.27
CA ASN A 12 1.63 -41.31 16.07
C ASN A 12 1.59 -39.93 16.75
N GLN A 13 1.71 -38.86 15.96
CA GLN A 13 1.65 -37.48 16.45
C GLN A 13 0.23 -36.96 16.30
N ASN A 14 -0.61 -37.26 17.29
CA ASN A 14 -1.78 -36.45 17.59
C ASN A 14 -1.27 -35.14 18.21
N VAL A 15 -1.49 -34.03 17.51
CA VAL A 15 -1.26 -32.68 18.03
C VAL A 15 -2.47 -32.32 18.89
N GLU A 16 -2.27 -32.32 20.20
CA GLU A 16 -3.20 -31.86 21.21
C GLU A 16 -3.29 -30.32 21.19
N GLU A 17 -4.50 -29.77 21.25
CA GLU A 17 -4.78 -28.34 21.35
C GLU A 17 -4.32 -27.78 22.71
N PRO A 18 -3.80 -26.54 22.78
CA PRO A 18 -3.50 -25.91 24.06
C PRO A 18 -4.78 -25.46 24.80
N PRO A 19 -4.81 -25.53 26.14
CA PRO A 19 -6.03 -25.44 26.94
C PRO A 19 -6.62 -24.02 27.04
N GLU A 20 -7.95 -23.96 27.06
CA GLU A 20 -8.76 -22.78 27.37
C GLU A 20 -8.41 -22.22 28.77
N VAL A 21 -7.91 -20.99 28.81
CA VAL A 21 -7.77 -20.23 30.06
C VAL A 21 -9.00 -19.33 30.22
N SER A 22 -9.88 -19.71 31.14
CA SER A 22 -11.01 -18.89 31.59
C SER A 22 -10.52 -17.71 32.44
N CYS A 23 -10.85 -16.49 32.04
CA CYS A 23 -10.54 -15.29 32.83
C CYS A 23 -11.74 -14.94 33.73
N LYS A 24 -11.60 -15.24 35.02
CA LYS A 24 -12.48 -14.76 36.10
C LYS A 24 -12.40 -13.23 36.23
N SER A 25 -13.54 -12.60 36.52
CA SER A 25 -13.68 -11.17 36.76
C SER A 25 -12.95 -10.72 38.04
N ILE A 26 -12.16 -9.65 37.96
CA ILE A 26 -11.75 -8.85 39.13
C ILE A 26 -11.97 -7.38 38.80
N ASN A 27 -12.72 -6.71 39.68
CA ASN A 27 -13.08 -5.30 39.60
C ASN A 27 -11.94 -4.36 40.04
N GLN A 28 -11.94 -3.18 39.42
CA GLN A 28 -11.53 -1.84 39.88
C GLN A 28 -10.11 -1.60 40.41
N GLY A 29 -9.40 -0.70 39.70
CA GLY A 29 -8.21 0.01 40.18
C GLY A 29 -7.67 0.99 39.14
N ASN A 30 -8.03 2.26 39.29
CA ASN A 30 -7.66 3.44 38.49
C ASN A 30 -6.28 3.41 37.78
N ARG A 31 -6.27 3.55 36.45
CA ARG A 31 -5.15 4.18 35.72
C ARG A 31 -5.60 4.68 34.33
N ALA A 32 -5.18 5.90 34.00
CA ALA A 32 -5.51 6.69 32.82
C ALA A 32 -5.80 5.90 31.52
N GLU A 33 -6.93 6.21 30.88
CA GLU A 33 -7.33 5.70 29.57
C GLU A 33 -6.29 6.04 28.49
N SER A 34 -5.38 5.10 28.20
CA SER A 34 -4.79 5.00 26.86
C SER A 34 -5.83 4.33 25.96
N LYS A 35 -6.63 5.13 25.25
CA LYS A 35 -7.52 4.62 24.21
C LYS A 35 -6.67 4.03 23.09
N SER A 36 -6.46 2.73 23.10
CA SER A 36 -6.09 1.99 21.89
C SER A 36 -7.21 2.23 20.86
N PRO A 37 -6.89 2.54 19.59
CA PRO A 37 -7.93 2.62 18.58
C PRO A 37 -8.47 1.20 18.37
N LYS A 38 -9.77 1.03 18.60
CA LYS A 38 -10.54 -0.17 18.24
C LYS A 38 -10.17 -0.63 16.84
N SER A 39 -9.91 -1.93 16.73
CA SER A 39 -9.54 -2.68 15.53
C SER A 39 -10.67 -2.83 14.49
N GLU A 40 -11.51 -1.81 14.28
CA GLU A 40 -12.73 -1.92 13.44
C GLU A 40 -12.72 -1.07 12.16
N ALA A 41 -11.64 -0.34 11.86
CA ALA A 41 -11.57 0.40 10.59
C ALA A 41 -11.10 -0.53 9.45
N VAL A 42 -12.07 -1.04 8.66
CA VAL A 42 -11.81 -1.78 7.40
C VAL A 42 -11.04 -0.91 6.39
N TRP A 43 -11.22 0.41 6.45
CA TRP A 43 -10.61 1.40 5.58
C TRP A 43 -9.52 2.20 6.30
N ALA A 44 -8.47 2.58 5.57
CA ALA A 44 -7.41 3.42 6.09
C ALA A 44 -7.91 4.83 6.45
N VAL A 45 -9.08 5.26 5.96
CA VAL A 45 -9.63 6.61 6.12
C VAL A 45 -11.11 6.64 6.48
N ASP A 46 -11.53 7.81 6.94
CA ASP A 46 -12.93 8.16 7.23
C ASP A 46 -13.71 8.15 5.92
N THR A 47 -14.45 7.06 5.67
CA THR A 47 -15.24 6.85 4.45
C THR A 47 -16.38 7.84 4.26
N LYS A 48 -16.66 8.68 5.26
CA LYS A 48 -17.64 9.78 5.21
C LYS A 48 -17.49 10.71 3.99
N TYR A 49 -16.29 10.79 3.42
CA TYR A 49 -15.99 11.67 2.28
C TYR A 49 -15.92 10.94 0.95
N TYR A 50 -16.14 9.62 0.95
CA TYR A 50 -16.24 8.84 -0.26
C TYR A 50 -17.71 8.63 -0.61
N ASP A 51 -18.03 8.83 -1.88
CA ASP A 51 -19.24 8.29 -2.46
C ASP A 51 -19.01 6.78 -2.66
N LEU A 52 -19.34 5.99 -1.65
CA LEU A 52 -19.10 4.54 -1.65
C LEU A 52 -19.86 3.83 -2.77
N ASP A 53 -21.02 4.36 -3.16
CA ASP A 53 -21.80 3.82 -4.27
C ASP A 53 -21.07 4.06 -5.60
N GLU A 54 -20.49 5.25 -5.79
CA GLU A 54 -19.66 5.55 -6.96
C GLU A 54 -18.37 4.70 -6.97
N VAL A 55 -17.67 4.56 -5.84
CA VAL A 55 -16.47 3.71 -5.74
C VAL A 55 -16.80 2.26 -6.09
N ARG A 56 -17.92 1.74 -5.59
CA ARG A 56 -18.39 0.39 -5.90
C ARG A 56 -18.71 0.22 -7.37
N ARG A 57 -19.44 1.17 -7.95
CA ARG A 57 -19.77 1.22 -9.38
C ARG A 57 -18.49 1.22 -10.24
N GLU A 58 -17.50 2.03 -9.90
CA GLU A 58 -16.22 2.07 -10.63
C GLU A 58 -15.49 0.71 -10.55
N GLY A 59 -15.49 0.06 -9.38
CA GLY A 59 -14.96 -1.30 -9.23
C GLY A 59 -15.68 -2.33 -10.10
N GLU A 60 -17.00 -2.23 -10.23
CA GLU A 60 -17.80 -3.09 -11.12
C GLU A 60 -17.47 -2.86 -12.60
N ILE A 61 -17.29 -1.59 -13.03
CA ILE A 61 -16.85 -1.26 -14.40
C ILE A 61 -15.46 -1.84 -14.68
N TRP A 62 -14.53 -1.73 -13.73
CA TRP A 62 -13.19 -2.30 -13.85
C TRP A 62 -13.22 -3.83 -13.97
N ARG A 63 -13.96 -4.53 -13.10
CA ARG A 63 -14.13 -6.00 -13.17
C ARG A 63 -14.72 -6.45 -14.50
N ALA A 64 -15.82 -5.84 -14.94
CA ALA A 64 -16.48 -6.19 -16.20
C ALA A 64 -15.58 -5.93 -17.42
N ALA A 65 -14.73 -4.91 -17.35
CA ALA A 65 -13.72 -4.67 -18.38
C ALA A 65 -12.61 -5.72 -18.35
N GLU A 66 -12.14 -6.10 -17.16
CA GLU A 66 -11.09 -7.10 -16.98
C GLU A 66 -11.46 -8.47 -17.56
N GLU A 67 -12.71 -8.89 -17.39
CA GLU A 67 -13.23 -10.14 -17.95
C GLU A 67 -13.26 -10.16 -19.48
N LYS A 68 -13.53 -9.01 -20.11
CA LYS A 68 -13.67 -8.90 -21.57
C LYS A 68 -12.33 -8.63 -22.27
N HIS A 69 -11.60 -7.64 -21.78
CA HIS A 69 -10.33 -7.16 -22.32
C HIS A 69 -9.44 -6.73 -21.15
N PRO A 70 -8.56 -7.62 -20.65
CA PRO A 70 -7.72 -7.35 -19.49
C PRO A 70 -6.92 -6.06 -19.67
N TRP A 71 -6.96 -5.20 -18.66
CA TRP A 71 -6.20 -3.96 -18.71
C TRP A 71 -4.72 -4.20 -18.37
N TYR A 72 -3.85 -3.67 -19.23
CA TYR A 72 -2.41 -3.74 -19.05
C TYR A 72 -1.88 -2.51 -18.32
N ASP A 73 -1.45 -2.71 -17.07
CA ASP A 73 -0.68 -1.69 -16.36
C ASP A 73 0.74 -1.64 -16.94
N ALA A 74 1.06 -0.53 -17.61
CA ALA A 74 2.38 -0.31 -18.18
C ALA A 74 3.44 -0.25 -17.06
N PRO A 75 4.67 -0.78 -17.29
CA PRO A 75 5.77 -0.64 -16.34
C PRO A 75 6.07 0.81 -16.00
N ALA A 76 6.53 1.04 -14.77
CA ALA A 76 6.82 2.39 -14.30
C ALA A 76 7.98 3.03 -15.08
N LYS A 77 7.81 4.30 -15.46
CA LYS A 77 8.86 5.14 -16.01
C LYS A 77 9.71 5.66 -14.86
N VAL A 78 10.95 5.19 -14.76
CA VAL A 78 11.88 5.57 -13.69
C VAL A 78 13.05 6.36 -14.27
N LYS A 79 13.20 7.62 -13.84
CA LYS A 79 14.36 8.46 -14.14
C LYS A 79 15.17 8.66 -12.87
N VAL A 80 16.47 8.38 -12.92
CA VAL A 80 17.36 8.53 -11.78
C VAL A 80 18.41 9.58 -12.10
N THR A 81 18.58 10.54 -11.20
CA THR A 81 19.67 11.52 -11.25
C THR A 81 20.48 11.44 -9.96
N THR A 82 21.78 11.74 -10.04
CA THR A 82 22.65 11.75 -8.85
C THR A 82 23.48 13.02 -8.86
N LYS A 83 23.40 13.81 -7.78
CA LYS A 83 24.16 15.04 -7.60
C LYS A 83 24.68 15.11 -6.17
N ASN A 84 25.97 15.37 -5.99
CA ASN A 84 26.60 15.50 -4.65
C ASN A 84 26.33 14.29 -3.72
N GLY A 85 26.29 13.10 -4.31
CA GLY A 85 25.99 11.83 -3.65
C GLY A 85 24.54 11.62 -3.19
N LEU A 86 23.66 12.59 -3.47
CA LEU A 86 22.21 12.47 -3.32
C LEU A 86 21.63 11.87 -4.60
N CYS A 87 20.84 10.81 -4.47
CA CYS A 87 20.13 10.19 -5.58
C CYS A 87 18.67 10.65 -5.56
N HIS A 88 18.18 11.05 -6.72
CA HIS A 88 16.80 11.44 -6.92
C HIS A 88 16.15 10.55 -7.99
N MET A 89 15.13 9.81 -7.59
CA MET A 89 14.32 8.97 -8.47
C MET A 89 12.98 9.65 -8.73
N ASN A 90 12.70 9.93 -10.00
CA ASN A 90 11.40 10.39 -10.47
C ASN A 90 10.70 9.20 -11.13
N ILE A 91 9.54 8.83 -10.60
CA ILE A 91 8.80 7.64 -10.96
C ILE A 91 7.40 8.05 -11.42
N GLU A 92 6.98 7.58 -12.58
CA GLU A 92 5.64 7.80 -13.11
C GLU A 92 5.05 6.47 -13.61
N PHE A 93 3.83 6.15 -13.18
CA PHE A 93 3.10 4.98 -13.64
C PHE A 93 1.59 5.22 -13.57
N LYS A 94 0.85 4.34 -14.24
CA LYS A 94 -0.61 4.31 -14.24
C LYS A 94 -1.07 2.98 -13.66
N LEU A 95 -2.17 3.02 -12.93
CA LEU A 95 -2.84 1.83 -12.40
C LEU A 95 -4.29 1.82 -12.83
N GLY A 96 -4.79 0.65 -13.22
CA GLY A 96 -6.19 0.37 -13.47
C GLY A 96 -7.05 0.32 -12.20
N LEU A 97 -6.89 1.29 -11.31
CA LEU A 97 -7.68 1.40 -10.09
C LEU A 97 -8.12 2.85 -9.89
N PRO A 98 -9.30 3.07 -9.31
CA PRO A 98 -9.71 4.43 -8.94
C PRO A 98 -8.77 4.98 -7.86
N PRO A 99 -8.61 6.32 -7.75
CA PRO A 99 -7.70 6.95 -6.79
C PRO A 99 -7.84 6.47 -5.35
N GLU A 100 -9.07 6.18 -4.93
CA GLU A 100 -9.40 5.63 -3.62
C GLU A 100 -8.80 4.24 -3.41
N GLY A 101 -8.89 3.37 -4.41
CA GLY A 101 -8.30 2.03 -4.37
C GLY A 101 -6.76 2.07 -4.30
N VAL A 102 -6.14 2.97 -5.06
CA VAL A 102 -4.67 3.18 -5.00
C VAL A 102 -4.25 3.76 -3.66
N TYR A 103 -5.04 4.69 -3.12
CA TYR A 103 -4.79 5.27 -1.82
C TYR A 103 -4.82 4.22 -0.70
N GLU A 104 -5.86 3.40 -0.69
CA GLU A 104 -5.99 2.29 0.26
C GLU A 104 -4.86 1.29 0.11
N MET A 105 -4.47 0.94 -1.12
CA MET A 105 -3.32 0.07 -1.37
C MET A 105 -2.01 0.62 -0.78
N PHE A 106 -1.81 1.94 -0.75
CA PHE A 106 -0.60 2.56 -0.19
C PHE A 106 -0.67 2.83 1.31
N THR A 107 -1.86 2.92 1.90
CA THR A 107 -2.04 3.49 3.24
C THR A 107 -2.75 2.57 4.23
N ASN A 108 -3.38 1.49 3.77
CA ASN A 108 -4.07 0.56 4.64
C ASN A 108 -3.07 -0.14 5.59
N PRO A 109 -3.29 -0.06 6.92
CA PRO A 109 -2.39 -0.68 7.90
C PRO A 109 -2.57 -2.19 8.03
N ASN A 110 -3.71 -2.72 7.61
CA ASN A 110 -4.10 -4.10 7.83
C ASN A 110 -3.76 -5.01 6.64
N ASN A 111 -3.14 -4.47 5.58
CA ASN A 111 -2.89 -5.12 4.28
C ASN A 111 -4.18 -5.69 3.68
N TYR A 112 -4.69 -5.07 2.60
CA TYR A 112 -6.03 -5.34 2.06
C TYR A 112 -6.31 -6.86 1.93
N PRO A 113 -7.17 -7.45 2.76
CA PRO A 113 -7.58 -8.83 2.53
C PRO A 113 -8.43 -8.85 1.26
N VAL A 114 -7.90 -9.50 0.22
CA VAL A 114 -8.61 -9.66 -1.04
C VAL A 114 -9.53 -10.88 -0.90
N PHE A 115 -10.83 -10.65 -1.00
CA PHE A 115 -11.85 -11.68 -0.87
C PHE A 115 -12.52 -11.97 -2.21
N LYS A 116 -12.32 -13.15 -2.80
CA LYS A 116 -13.15 -13.61 -3.94
C LYS A 116 -14.52 -14.00 -3.44
N LYS A 117 -15.54 -13.74 -4.24
CA LYS A 117 -16.79 -14.52 -4.13
C LYS A 117 -16.61 -15.83 -4.89
N ASP A 118 -16.86 -16.96 -4.24
CA ASP A 118 -16.95 -18.25 -4.93
C ASP A 118 -18.26 -18.34 -5.75
N LYS A 119 -18.39 -19.38 -6.59
CA LYS A 119 -19.60 -19.61 -7.40
C LYS A 119 -20.88 -19.81 -6.57
N ALA A 120 -20.76 -20.02 -5.26
CA ALA A 120 -21.85 -20.15 -4.30
C ALA A 120 -22.10 -18.86 -3.49
N GLY A 121 -21.43 -17.76 -3.82
CA GLY A 121 -21.60 -16.46 -3.17
C GLY A 121 -20.85 -16.29 -1.85
N ARG A 122 -20.04 -17.26 -1.41
CA ARG A 122 -19.24 -17.18 -0.18
C ARG A 122 -17.97 -16.36 -0.43
N GLN A 123 -17.62 -15.52 0.53
CA GLN A 123 -16.38 -14.75 0.49
C GLN A 123 -15.21 -15.65 0.91
N GLN A 124 -14.27 -15.90 0.01
CA GLN A 124 -13.04 -16.66 0.24
C GLN A 124 -11.85 -15.70 0.21
N MET A 125 -11.07 -15.65 1.29
CA MET A 125 -9.83 -14.87 1.35
C MET A 125 -8.81 -15.49 0.37
N ILE A 126 -8.37 -14.72 -0.62
CA ILE A 126 -7.34 -15.14 -1.59
C ILE A 126 -5.94 -14.72 -1.11
N GLY A 127 -5.87 -13.82 -0.13
CA GLY A 127 -4.65 -13.38 0.52
C GLY A 127 -4.72 -11.91 0.90
N SER A 128 -3.66 -11.39 1.51
CA SER A 128 -3.50 -9.96 1.77
C SER A 128 -2.77 -9.31 0.60
N VAL A 129 -3.45 -8.46 -0.17
CA VAL A 129 -2.83 -7.54 -1.12
C VAL A 129 -2.42 -6.30 -0.35
N GLY A 130 -1.36 -6.47 0.44
CA GLY A 130 -0.66 -5.38 1.08
C GLY A 130 0.55 -4.97 0.25
N PHE A 131 0.94 -3.71 0.37
CA PHE A 131 2.32 -3.32 0.11
C PHE A 131 3.19 -4.08 1.12
N SER A 132 3.67 -5.28 0.73
CA SER A 132 4.29 -6.28 1.61
C SER A 132 5.40 -5.79 2.55
N PRO A 133 6.12 -4.66 2.32
CA PRO A 133 7.02 -4.18 3.34
C PRO A 133 6.32 -3.40 4.48
N MET A 134 5.12 -2.83 4.35
CA MET A 134 4.52 -2.05 5.45
C MET A 134 3.73 -2.93 6.44
N LYS A 135 4.08 -2.86 7.72
CA LYS A 135 3.36 -3.46 8.85
C LYS A 135 2.44 -2.44 9.54
N GLU A 136 1.79 -2.89 10.61
CA GLU A 136 0.80 -2.20 11.44
C GLU A 136 1.17 -0.73 11.76
N ASN A 137 0.13 0.09 11.90
CA ASN A 137 0.27 1.48 12.33
C ASN A 137 0.75 1.52 13.78
N LYS A 138 1.91 2.14 14.03
CA LYS A 138 2.36 2.48 15.39
C LYS A 138 1.52 3.60 15.98
N SER A 139 1.24 4.62 15.17
CA SER A 139 0.41 5.74 15.57
C SER A 139 -0.25 6.40 14.37
N ARG A 140 -1.41 7.01 14.61
CA ARG A 140 -2.14 7.82 13.63
C ARG A 140 -2.71 9.05 14.33
N LYS A 141 -2.43 10.23 13.77
CA LYS A 141 -2.93 11.51 14.27
C LYS A 141 -3.47 12.33 13.11
N VAL A 142 -4.74 12.70 13.18
CA VAL A 142 -5.31 13.68 12.25
C VAL A 142 -4.84 15.06 12.68
N LEU A 143 -4.05 15.73 11.84
CA LEU A 143 -3.47 17.04 12.15
C LEU A 143 -4.43 18.18 11.84
N LYS A 144 -5.11 18.11 10.68
CA LYS A 144 -6.04 19.14 10.21
C LYS A 144 -7.19 18.50 9.45
N LYS A 145 -8.41 18.99 9.67
CA LYS A 145 -9.62 18.58 8.96
C LYS A 145 -10.38 19.84 8.53
N ASN A 146 -10.26 20.18 7.24
CA ASN A 146 -10.85 21.38 6.64
C ASN A 146 -11.81 20.95 5.53
N GLY A 147 -13.07 20.68 5.88
CA GLY A 147 -14.09 20.23 4.92
C GLY A 147 -13.67 18.92 4.20
N PRO A 148 -13.56 18.90 2.85
CA PRO A 148 -13.14 17.73 2.07
C PRO A 148 -11.62 17.51 2.04
N ARG A 149 -10.84 18.30 2.79
CA ARG A 149 -9.38 18.13 2.89
C ARG A 149 -8.99 17.65 4.28
N GLN A 150 -8.22 16.56 4.32
CA GLN A 150 -7.73 15.98 5.56
C GLN A 150 -6.21 15.82 5.51
N THR A 151 -5.52 16.26 6.56
CA THR A 151 -4.10 15.98 6.77
C THR A 151 -3.92 15.01 7.92
N THR A 152 -3.37 13.84 7.64
CA THR A 152 -3.11 12.78 8.62
C THR A 152 -1.62 12.51 8.71
N GLU A 153 -1.08 12.55 9.92
CA GLU A 153 0.25 12.07 10.23
C GLU A 153 0.15 10.65 10.79
N MET A 154 1.03 9.76 10.35
CA MET A 154 1.10 8.40 10.86
C MET A 154 2.55 7.92 10.91
N GLU A 155 2.78 6.96 11.80
CA GLU A 155 4.04 6.24 11.89
C GLU A 155 3.80 4.76 11.61
N LYS A 156 4.57 4.21 10.66
CA LYS A 156 4.48 2.81 10.24
C LYS A 156 5.84 2.15 10.25
N ASP A 157 5.86 0.84 10.45
CA ASP A 157 7.06 0.04 10.26
C ASP A 157 7.14 -0.50 8.83
N LEU A 158 8.19 -0.11 8.11
CA LEU A 158 8.54 -0.67 6.81
C LEU A 158 9.58 -1.76 7.00
N TYR A 159 9.18 -3.01 6.83
CA TYR A 159 10.05 -4.15 6.67
C TYR A 159 10.86 -4.03 5.38
N TRP A 160 12.17 -3.86 5.53
CA TRP A 160 13.07 -3.64 4.41
C TRP A 160 14.13 -4.74 4.39
N ASN A 161 14.16 -5.50 3.29
CA ASN A 161 15.17 -6.54 3.04
C ASN A 161 16.29 -5.95 2.18
N PHE A 162 17.41 -5.58 2.79
CA PHE A 162 18.54 -4.95 2.09
C PHE A 162 19.87 -5.44 2.63
N LEU A 163 20.77 -5.84 1.73
CA LEU A 163 22.10 -6.39 2.07
C LEU A 163 22.01 -7.49 3.15
N PHE A 164 21.12 -8.47 2.98
CA PHE A 164 20.92 -9.62 3.87
C PHE A 164 20.37 -9.31 5.28
N ILE A 165 20.08 -8.04 5.58
CA ILE A 165 19.43 -7.65 6.84
C ILE A 165 17.96 -7.35 6.55
N SER A 166 17.11 -8.05 7.29
CA SER A 166 15.66 -7.87 7.27
C SER A 166 15.23 -7.19 8.56
N ARG A 167 14.97 -5.88 8.51
CA ARG A 167 14.58 -5.11 9.70
C ARG A 167 13.38 -4.21 9.42
N ALA A 168 12.54 -4.05 10.43
CA ALA A 168 11.49 -3.03 10.44
C ALA A 168 12.13 -1.65 10.63
N ILE A 169 11.74 -0.70 9.78
CA ILE A 169 12.23 0.67 9.78
C ILE A 169 11.03 1.60 10.02
N PRO A 170 11.04 2.44 11.06
CA PRO A 170 9.97 3.39 11.28
C PRO A 170 9.97 4.46 10.19
N ILE A 171 8.81 4.69 9.59
CA ILE A 171 8.57 5.70 8.58
C ILE A 171 7.52 6.66 9.10
N HIS A 172 7.88 7.94 9.15
CA HIS A 172 6.94 9.01 9.39
C HIS A 172 6.29 9.41 8.06
N LEU A 173 4.98 9.31 7.98
CA LEU A 173 4.18 9.58 6.80
C LEU A 173 3.20 10.72 7.10
N VAL A 174 3.25 11.77 6.29
CA VAL A 174 2.29 12.87 6.32
C VAL A 174 1.48 12.82 5.04
N ILE A 175 0.18 12.57 5.17
CA ILE A 175 -0.77 12.47 4.06
C ILE A 175 -1.64 13.71 4.05
N ASP A 176 -1.81 14.28 2.87
CA ASP A 176 -2.73 15.36 2.55
C ASP A 176 -3.69 14.87 1.45
N GLU A 177 -4.91 14.56 1.87
CA GLU A 177 -5.97 14.06 1.00
C GLU A 177 -6.96 15.18 0.69
N ASN A 178 -7.32 15.31 -0.58
CA ASN A 178 -8.38 16.18 -1.06
C ASN A 178 -9.45 15.33 -1.75
N HIS A 179 -10.52 15.04 -1.02
CA HIS A 179 -11.63 14.21 -1.48
C HIS A 179 -12.40 14.85 -2.66
N LYS A 180 -12.40 16.19 -2.80
CA LYS A 180 -13.11 16.87 -3.91
C LYS A 180 -12.45 16.63 -5.27
N ASN A 181 -11.12 16.58 -5.29
CA ASN A 181 -10.36 16.42 -6.53
C ASN A 181 -9.71 15.03 -6.64
N LEU A 182 -10.06 14.10 -5.74
CA LEU A 182 -9.52 12.74 -5.67
C LEU A 182 -7.99 12.73 -5.71
N THR A 183 -7.39 13.77 -5.13
CA THR A 183 -5.96 13.99 -5.17
C THR A 183 -5.43 13.67 -3.81
N VAL A 184 -4.54 12.69 -3.75
CA VAL A 184 -3.81 12.38 -2.54
C VAL A 184 -2.36 12.74 -2.75
N LYS A 185 -1.78 13.43 -1.78
CA LYS A 185 -0.35 13.65 -1.68
C LYS A 185 0.13 13.05 -0.37
N ALA A 186 1.24 12.35 -0.39
CA ALA A 186 1.91 11.99 0.84
C ALA A 186 3.40 12.31 0.77
N LYS A 187 3.97 12.54 1.94
CA LYS A 187 5.40 12.71 2.14
C LYS A 187 5.84 11.73 3.22
N TYR A 188 6.88 10.98 2.94
CA TYR A 188 7.49 10.11 3.93
C TYR A 188 8.92 10.50 4.19
N ARG A 189 9.32 10.32 5.45
CA ARG A 189 10.68 10.53 5.91
C ARG A 189 11.06 9.43 6.89
N THR A 190 12.21 8.86 6.65
CA THR A 190 12.82 7.89 7.54
C THR A 190 14.00 8.53 8.26
N LYS A 191 14.11 8.28 9.57
CA LYS A 191 15.28 8.65 10.38
C LYS A 191 15.99 7.38 10.84
N ASN A 192 17.30 7.46 11.04
CA ASN A 192 18.12 6.41 11.68
C ASN A 192 18.20 5.08 10.91
N MET A 193 18.52 5.11 9.61
CA MET A 193 18.92 3.89 8.89
C MET A 193 20.43 3.68 8.94
N MET A 194 20.86 2.42 9.08
CA MET A 194 22.28 2.06 9.11
C MET A 194 23.00 2.40 7.79
N PHE A 195 22.36 2.13 6.65
CA PHE A 195 22.96 2.29 5.32
C PHE A 195 22.60 3.61 4.59
N LEU A 196 21.52 4.28 5.01
CA LEU A 196 21.03 5.50 4.38
C LEU A 196 20.98 6.63 5.42
N LYS A 197 21.64 7.75 5.13
CA LYS A 197 21.52 8.98 5.93
C LYS A 197 20.17 9.65 5.70
N VAL A 198 19.69 9.62 4.46
CA VAL A 198 18.44 10.24 4.03
C VAL A 198 17.67 9.22 3.23
N LEU A 199 16.41 9.03 3.59
CA LEU A 199 15.40 8.39 2.76
C LEU A 199 14.10 9.19 2.94
N GLU A 200 13.79 9.95 1.92
CA GLU A 200 12.64 10.84 1.85
C GLU A 200 11.93 10.60 0.54
N GLY A 201 10.63 10.80 0.50
CA GLY A 201 9.93 10.77 -0.75
C GLY A 201 8.55 11.36 -0.64
N SER A 202 7.95 11.53 -1.81
CA SER A 202 6.58 11.96 -1.92
C SER A 202 5.90 11.22 -3.04
N TRP A 203 4.60 11.03 -2.92
CA TRP A 203 3.79 10.52 -4.01
C TRP A 203 2.53 11.33 -4.13
N LYS A 204 2.04 11.40 -5.35
CA LYS A 204 0.80 12.07 -5.72
C LYS A 204 -0.01 11.13 -6.62
N VAL A 205 -1.25 10.91 -6.23
CA VAL A 205 -2.25 10.17 -7.01
C VAL A 205 -3.25 11.18 -7.56
N VAL A 206 -3.55 11.08 -8.85
CA VAL A 206 -4.60 11.85 -9.53
C VAL A 206 -5.43 10.92 -10.41
N PRO A 207 -6.72 11.24 -10.65
CA PRO A 207 -7.55 10.46 -11.56
C PRO A 207 -6.97 10.47 -12.98
N ASP A 208 -7.05 9.32 -13.65
CA ASP A 208 -6.71 9.12 -15.05
C ASP A 208 -7.96 8.66 -15.82
N PHE A 209 -8.45 9.48 -16.74
CA PHE A 209 -9.69 9.22 -17.47
C PHE A 209 -9.40 8.33 -18.68
N VAL A 210 -9.39 7.03 -18.45
CA VAL A 210 -8.86 6.01 -19.38
C VAL A 210 -9.57 5.99 -20.74
N ASP A 211 -10.90 6.10 -20.75
CA ASP A 211 -11.71 6.02 -21.97
C ASP A 211 -12.04 7.41 -22.55
N GLN A 212 -11.35 8.46 -22.12
CA GLN A 212 -11.65 9.84 -22.52
C GLN A 212 -11.68 10.02 -24.04
N GLU A 213 -10.67 9.54 -24.75
CA GLU A 213 -10.56 9.71 -26.21
C GLU A 213 -11.74 9.06 -26.94
N ARG A 214 -12.20 7.90 -26.46
CA ARG A 214 -13.30 7.14 -27.06
C ARG A 214 -14.68 7.69 -26.71
N LEU A 215 -14.89 8.05 -25.45
CA LEU A 215 -16.22 8.38 -24.92
C LEU A 215 -16.51 9.89 -24.89
N CYS A 216 -15.48 10.72 -24.70
CA CYS A 216 -15.63 12.17 -24.52
C CYS A 216 -15.18 12.99 -25.74
N LYS A 217 -14.78 12.33 -26.84
CA LYS A 217 -14.32 12.98 -28.08
C LYS A 217 -13.20 13.99 -27.79
N SER A 218 -13.35 15.25 -28.20
CA SER A 218 -12.39 16.33 -27.98
C SER A 218 -12.46 16.97 -26.59
N ARG A 219 -13.39 16.57 -25.72
CA ARG A 219 -13.50 17.14 -24.37
C ARG A 219 -12.43 16.54 -23.44
N LEU A 220 -11.74 17.42 -22.73
CA LEU A 220 -10.74 17.10 -21.71
C LEU A 220 -11.35 17.34 -20.32
N PRO A 221 -11.99 16.32 -19.71
CA PRO A 221 -12.58 16.45 -18.39
C PRO A 221 -11.50 16.71 -17.35
N LYS A 222 -11.77 17.65 -16.44
CA LYS A 222 -10.87 18.00 -15.33
C LYS A 222 -11.32 17.42 -14.00
N SER A 223 -12.54 16.91 -13.93
CA SER A 223 -13.11 16.29 -12.74
C SER A 223 -13.87 15.00 -13.06
N ARG A 224 -14.12 14.19 -12.03
CA ARG A 224 -14.87 12.93 -12.18
C ARG A 224 -16.30 13.20 -12.64
N GLU A 225 -16.94 14.28 -12.19
CA GLU A 225 -18.29 14.66 -12.58
C GLU A 225 -18.38 15.06 -14.05
N GLU A 226 -17.41 15.84 -14.53
CA GLU A 226 -17.31 16.19 -15.96
C GLU A 226 -17.11 14.94 -16.81
N TYR A 227 -16.23 14.03 -16.35
CA TYR A 227 -15.98 12.77 -17.05
C TYR A 227 -17.21 11.87 -17.07
N LYS A 228 -17.93 11.74 -15.95
CA LYS A 228 -19.20 10.99 -15.87
C LYS A 228 -20.23 11.55 -16.84
N ARG A 229 -20.35 12.87 -16.94
CA ARG A 229 -21.27 13.53 -17.87
C ARG A 229 -20.92 13.28 -19.32
N CYS A 230 -19.64 13.36 -19.71
CA CYS A 230 -19.24 13.14 -21.10
C CYS A 230 -19.22 11.66 -21.50
N SER A 231 -18.88 10.76 -20.58
CA SER A 231 -18.81 9.32 -20.83
C SER A 231 -20.12 8.57 -20.66
N GLY A 232 -21.20 9.26 -20.27
CA GLY A 232 -22.46 8.60 -19.87
C GLY A 232 -22.29 7.70 -18.64
N GLY A 233 -21.24 7.94 -17.85
CA GLY A 233 -20.85 7.12 -16.70
C GLY A 233 -20.24 5.77 -17.04
N GLN A 234 -20.00 5.44 -18.30
CA GLN A 234 -19.44 4.14 -18.70
C GLN A 234 -17.90 4.13 -18.74
N GLY A 235 -17.27 5.28 -18.59
CA GLY A 235 -15.82 5.42 -18.68
C GLY A 235 -15.10 4.89 -17.44
N LYS A 236 -13.99 4.17 -17.64
CA LYS A 236 -13.09 3.77 -16.56
C LYS A 236 -12.33 4.97 -16.00
N VAL A 237 -12.25 5.06 -14.68
CA VAL A 237 -11.39 6.00 -13.96
C VAL A 237 -10.24 5.20 -13.36
N GLY A 238 -9.05 5.38 -13.92
CA GLY A 238 -7.81 4.86 -13.38
C GLY A 238 -7.09 5.89 -12.52
N SER A 239 -5.85 5.58 -12.20
CA SER A 239 -4.99 6.45 -11.40
C SER A 239 -3.66 6.68 -12.08
N LYS A 240 -3.26 7.95 -12.17
CA LYS A 240 -1.89 8.33 -12.50
C LYS A 240 -1.14 8.62 -11.20
N VAL A 241 -0.02 7.92 -11.01
CA VAL A 241 0.83 8.05 -9.83
C VAL A 241 2.15 8.69 -10.25
N THR A 242 2.50 9.77 -9.56
CA THR A 242 3.83 10.40 -9.65
C THR A 242 4.50 10.30 -8.29
N MET A 243 5.70 9.73 -8.24
CA MET A 243 6.46 9.51 -7.02
C MET A 243 7.88 10.07 -7.19
N GLU A 244 8.33 10.76 -6.15
CA GLU A 244 9.70 11.22 -5.99
C GLU A 244 10.31 10.51 -4.80
N GLN A 245 11.49 9.92 -4.98
CA GLN A 245 12.26 9.32 -3.91
C GLN A 245 13.67 9.89 -3.90
N ILE A 246 14.06 10.46 -2.77
CA ILE A 246 15.36 11.06 -2.53
C ILE A 246 16.07 10.21 -1.48
N PHE A 247 17.27 9.75 -1.80
CA PHE A 247 18.06 8.99 -0.84
C PHE A 247 19.55 9.29 -0.92
N LYS A 248 20.23 9.15 0.21
CA LYS A 248 21.68 9.35 0.34
C LYS A 248 22.27 8.26 1.22
N PRO A 249 23.30 7.52 0.77
CA PRO A 249 24.04 6.60 1.62
C PRO A 249 24.60 7.28 2.87
N SER A 250 24.79 6.52 3.94
CA SER A 250 25.47 6.99 5.16
C SER A 250 26.87 7.55 4.84
N PRO A 251 27.38 8.56 5.60
CA PRO A 251 28.62 9.25 5.25
C PRO A 251 29.81 8.32 4.95
N LEU A 252 30.03 7.31 5.80
CA LEU A 252 31.09 6.31 5.64
C LEU A 252 30.91 5.39 4.43
N LEU A 253 29.68 5.28 3.91
CA LEU A 253 29.30 4.42 2.79
C LEU A 253 29.01 5.22 1.50
N ASN A 254 29.17 6.56 1.54
CA ASN A 254 28.85 7.45 0.43
C ASN A 254 30.07 7.71 -0.50
N LEU A 255 31.12 6.92 -0.36
CA LEU A 255 32.30 6.92 -1.24
C LEU A 255 32.24 5.75 -2.23
N PRO A 256 32.65 5.93 -3.49
CA PRO A 256 32.84 4.82 -4.43
C PRO A 256 33.90 3.82 -3.93
N PRO A 257 33.79 2.52 -4.28
CA PRO A 257 32.72 1.89 -5.07
C PRO A 257 31.49 1.52 -4.23
N VAL A 258 31.60 1.51 -2.90
CA VAL A 258 30.54 1.09 -1.97
C VAL A 258 29.23 1.86 -2.19
N SER A 259 29.33 3.17 -2.39
CA SER A 259 28.17 4.02 -2.67
C SER A 259 27.43 3.62 -3.95
N TRP A 260 28.12 3.11 -4.97
CA TRP A 260 27.49 2.64 -6.21
C TRP A 260 26.67 1.38 -5.96
N ILE A 261 27.19 0.45 -5.16
CA ILE A 261 26.50 -0.78 -4.78
C ILE A 261 25.22 -0.44 -4.01
N ILE A 262 25.31 0.39 -2.97
CA ILE A 262 24.15 0.78 -2.16
C ILE A 262 23.09 1.45 -3.02
N ARG A 263 23.49 2.39 -3.88
CA ARG A 263 22.56 3.06 -4.80
C ARG A 263 21.91 2.09 -5.77
N GLY A 264 22.70 1.19 -6.37
CA GLY A 264 22.22 0.17 -7.29
C GLY A 264 21.19 -0.75 -6.65
N ILE A 265 21.45 -1.22 -5.43
CA ILE A 265 20.51 -2.06 -4.69
C ILE A 265 19.24 -1.26 -4.37
N THR A 266 19.34 -0.02 -3.87
CA THR A 266 18.15 0.78 -3.54
C THR A 266 17.27 1.00 -4.77
N ILE A 267 17.87 1.35 -5.91
CA ILE A 267 17.14 1.52 -7.17
C ILE A 267 16.48 0.20 -7.61
N LYS A 268 17.19 -0.93 -7.51
CA LYS A 268 16.68 -2.26 -7.87
C LYS A 268 15.52 -2.67 -6.97
N THR A 269 15.66 -2.52 -5.65
CA THR A 269 14.60 -2.81 -4.67
C THR A 269 13.36 -1.97 -4.93
N THR A 270 13.51 -0.67 -5.19
CA THR A 270 12.37 0.19 -5.55
C THR A 270 11.69 -0.26 -6.86
N LYS A 271 12.46 -0.68 -7.88
CA LYS A 271 11.86 -1.23 -9.12
C LYS A 271 11.07 -2.51 -8.87
N ILE A 272 11.58 -3.43 -8.06
CA ILE A 272 10.86 -4.66 -7.68
C ILE A 272 9.55 -4.30 -6.96
N LEU A 273 9.60 -3.35 -6.03
CA LEU A 273 8.43 -2.89 -5.29
C LEU A 273 7.37 -2.26 -6.20
N LEU A 274 7.77 -1.54 -7.25
CA LEU A 274 6.84 -1.01 -8.26
C LEU A 274 6.16 -2.13 -9.06
N GLU A 275 6.87 -3.22 -9.35
CA GLU A 275 6.28 -4.40 -9.99
C GLU A 275 5.29 -5.11 -9.07
N ASP A 276 5.58 -5.18 -7.77
CA ASP A 276 4.65 -5.75 -6.79
C ASP A 276 3.39 -4.90 -6.65
N ILE A 277 3.50 -3.56 -6.66
CA ILE A 277 2.35 -2.64 -6.74
C ILE A 277 1.50 -2.94 -7.97
N ARG A 278 2.14 -3.14 -9.12
CA ARG A 278 1.46 -3.39 -10.39
C ARG A 278 0.67 -4.69 -10.36
N LYS A 279 1.28 -5.75 -9.83
CA LYS A 279 0.61 -7.05 -9.62
C LYS A 279 -0.54 -6.93 -8.63
N ALA A 280 -0.34 -6.23 -7.52
CA ALA A 280 -1.38 -5.95 -6.52
C ALA A 280 -2.58 -5.25 -7.14
N GLY A 281 -2.35 -4.21 -7.96
CA GLY A 281 -3.41 -3.51 -8.68
C GLY A 281 -4.17 -4.40 -9.66
N THR A 282 -3.48 -5.32 -10.32
CA THR A 282 -4.11 -6.33 -11.19
C THR A 282 -4.99 -7.29 -10.38
N THR A 283 -4.47 -7.83 -9.27
CA THR A 283 -5.23 -8.72 -8.39
C THR A 283 -6.50 -8.04 -7.88
N LEU A 284 -6.41 -6.79 -7.39
CA LEU A 284 -7.57 -6.05 -6.88
C LEU A 284 -8.66 -5.81 -7.93
N ARG A 285 -8.31 -5.70 -9.21
CA ARG A 285 -9.29 -5.61 -10.31
C ARG A 285 -10.01 -6.92 -10.60
N THR A 286 -9.38 -8.06 -10.33
CA THR A 286 -9.91 -9.39 -10.67
C THR A 286 -10.82 -10.01 -9.61
N VAL A 287 -11.01 -9.31 -8.47
CA VAL A 287 -11.73 -9.81 -7.30
C VAL A 287 -13.01 -9.03 -7.05
#